data_AF-A0A9P5Y781-F1
#
_entry.id   AF-A0A9P5Y781-F1
#
_cell.length_a   1.000
_cell.length_b   1.000
_cell.length_c   1.000
_cell.angle_alpha   90.00
_cell.angle_beta   90.00
_cell.angle_gamma   90.00
#
_symmetry.space_group_name_H-M   'P 1'
#
loop_
_entity.id
_entity.type
_entity.pdbx_description
1 polymer ?
#
loop_
_entity_poly.entity_id
_entity_poly.type
_entity_poly.pdbx_seq_one_letter_code
_entity_poly.pdbx_strand_id
1 'polypeptide(L)'
;MRTPVFVILAIAVMARAGLIDVGGPCSSMNDHLDLESRKFTSECTDQTFCSRALNGTCTPRLCRRDEYPFGFNATQEIPPQCDVGSYCPDEGRGCVPLEVAGSPCQLNRDEQCGPPPDWERLASSRNFNGSICLQSTIEMVTLRYANKTLSQSCIIENTTFRDVGPDGQEYVITVMRDNCLSHQLYCDPIELVCQRTRPVGLACTSDSVCETVC
;
A
#
# COMPACT_ATOMS: atom_id res chain seq x y z
N MET A 1 -22.82 29.68 -49.24
CA MET A 1 -21.76 29.06 -48.42
C MET A 1 -22.30 28.94 -47.00
N ARG A 2 -22.54 27.72 -46.50
CA ARG A 2 -23.01 27.45 -45.12
C ARG A 2 -21.87 26.78 -44.36
N THR A 3 -21.33 27.44 -43.35
CA THR A 3 -20.34 26.89 -42.42
C THR A 3 -21.04 25.98 -41.40
N PRO A 4 -20.57 24.74 -41.19
CA PRO A 4 -21.12 23.88 -40.15
C PRO A 4 -20.56 24.28 -38.78
N VAL A 5 -21.43 24.37 -37.79
CA VAL A 5 -21.08 24.55 -36.38
C VAL A 5 -20.83 23.16 -35.79
N PHE A 6 -19.60 22.90 -35.36
CA PHE A 6 -19.26 21.69 -34.61
C PHE A 6 -19.54 21.92 -33.12
N VAL A 7 -20.49 21.17 -32.56
CA VAL A 7 -20.76 21.11 -31.13
C VAL A 7 -19.84 20.06 -30.52
N ILE A 8 -18.88 20.47 -29.70
CA ILE A 8 -18.01 19.56 -28.94
C ILE A 8 -18.76 19.19 -27.66
N LEU A 9 -19.22 17.94 -27.58
CA LEU A 9 -19.82 17.38 -26.38
C LEU A 9 -18.69 16.95 -25.41
N ALA A 10 -18.49 17.71 -24.34
CA ALA A 10 -17.54 17.35 -23.29
C ALA A 10 -18.07 16.13 -22.51
N ILE A 11 -17.39 14.99 -22.65
CA ILE A 11 -17.66 13.79 -21.86
C ILE A 11 -16.97 14.00 -20.50
N ALA A 12 -17.77 14.23 -19.46
CA ALA A 12 -17.27 14.27 -18.08
C ALA A 12 -16.83 12.85 -17.68
N VAL A 13 -15.53 12.67 -17.44
CA VAL A 13 -15.00 11.44 -16.84
C VAL A 13 -15.38 11.45 -15.37
N MET A 14 -16.41 10.69 -14.99
CA MET A 14 -16.73 10.48 -13.57
C MET A 14 -15.69 9.54 -12.96
N ALA A 15 -14.88 10.06 -12.04
CA ALA A 15 -14.06 9.25 -11.15
C ALA A 15 -14.97 8.38 -10.27
N ARG A 16 -14.77 7.06 -10.30
CA ARG A 16 -15.55 6.10 -9.49
C ARG A 16 -14.93 5.96 -8.11
N ALA A 17 -15.31 6.84 -7.19
CA ALA A 17 -15.24 6.49 -5.77
C ALA A 17 -16.35 5.47 -5.45
N GLY A 18 -16.20 4.68 -4.40
CA GLY A 18 -17.24 3.74 -3.96
C GLY A 18 -18.50 4.50 -3.55
N LEU A 19 -19.58 4.33 -4.31
CA LEU A 19 -20.82 5.12 -4.18
C LEU A 19 -21.97 4.27 -3.63
N ILE A 20 -21.76 2.96 -3.46
CA ILE A 20 -22.83 2.04 -3.11
C ILE A 20 -22.91 1.93 -1.59
N ASP A 21 -24.01 2.45 -1.05
CA ASP A 21 -24.33 2.42 0.37
C ASP A 21 -24.60 0.98 0.87
N VAL A 22 -24.67 0.84 2.19
CA VAL A 22 -24.98 -0.42 2.89
C VAL A 22 -26.22 -1.10 2.28
N GLY A 23 -26.10 -2.39 1.99
CA GLY A 23 -27.17 -3.22 1.42
C GLY A 23 -27.31 -3.10 -0.10
N GLY A 24 -26.61 -2.17 -0.74
CA GLY A 24 -26.56 -2.06 -2.19
C GLY A 24 -25.73 -3.19 -2.84
N PRO A 25 -25.99 -3.51 -4.12
CA PRO A 25 -25.30 -4.58 -4.84
C PRO A 25 -23.88 -4.16 -5.23
N CYS A 26 -22.92 -5.08 -5.16
CA CYS A 26 -21.52 -4.84 -5.49
C CYS A 26 -20.85 -6.13 -6.00
N SER A 27 -19.65 -5.98 -6.57
CA SER A 27 -18.81 -7.08 -7.01
C SER A 27 -17.36 -6.90 -6.56
N SER A 28 -16.83 -7.84 -5.78
CA SER A 28 -15.41 -7.85 -5.38
C SER A 28 -14.45 -8.08 -6.55
N MET A 29 -14.95 -8.41 -7.75
CA MET A 29 -14.11 -8.50 -8.95
C MET A 29 -13.68 -7.12 -9.46
N ASN A 30 -14.35 -6.06 -9.01
CA ASN A 30 -14.02 -4.69 -9.35
C ASN A 30 -13.11 -4.05 -8.29
N ASP A 31 -12.72 -4.79 -7.26
CA ASP A 31 -11.78 -4.35 -6.24
C ASP A 31 -10.35 -4.39 -6.80
N HIS A 32 -9.65 -3.26 -6.76
CA HIS A 32 -8.29 -3.15 -7.29
C HIS A 32 -7.53 -1.99 -6.64
N LEU A 33 -6.21 -1.98 -6.80
CA LEU A 33 -5.42 -0.78 -6.52
C LEU A 33 -5.49 0.15 -7.73
N ASP A 34 -5.81 1.41 -7.49
CA ASP A 34 -5.69 2.47 -8.48
C ASP A 34 -4.25 2.52 -9.03
N LEU A 35 -4.10 2.65 -10.34
CA LEU A 35 -2.79 2.49 -11.00
C LEU A 35 -1.84 3.65 -10.69
N GLU A 36 -2.37 4.81 -10.33
CA GLU A 36 -1.62 6.05 -10.18
C GLU A 36 -1.33 6.34 -8.70
N SER A 37 -2.38 6.34 -7.88
CA SER A 37 -2.31 6.61 -6.45
C SER A 37 -2.00 5.37 -5.61
N ARG A 38 -2.13 4.15 -6.19
CA ARG A 38 -2.00 2.87 -5.49
C ARG A 38 -2.95 2.70 -4.30
N LYS A 39 -4.02 3.51 -4.23
CA LYS A 39 -5.08 3.40 -3.23
C LYS A 39 -6.01 2.25 -3.59
N PHE A 40 -6.55 1.56 -2.60
CA PHE A 40 -7.57 0.54 -2.81
C PHE A 40 -8.89 1.18 -3.24
N THR A 41 -9.45 0.67 -4.33
CA THR A 41 -10.71 1.12 -4.93
C THR A 41 -11.70 -0.05 -4.91
N SER A 42 -12.91 0.22 -4.40
CA SER A 42 -14.04 -0.72 -4.42
C SER A 42 -15.33 0.00 -4.81
N GLU A 43 -16.39 -0.76 -5.09
CA GLU A 43 -17.72 -0.18 -5.39
C GLU A 43 -18.46 0.33 -4.14
N CYS A 44 -18.08 -0.17 -2.98
CA CYS A 44 -18.70 0.16 -1.69
C CYS A 44 -18.04 1.41 -1.08
N THR A 45 -18.79 2.14 -0.25
CA THR A 45 -18.25 3.29 0.51
C THR A 45 -17.10 2.90 1.45
N ASP A 46 -16.30 3.88 1.90
CA ASP A 46 -15.16 3.67 2.83
C ASP A 46 -15.53 3.00 4.16
N GLN A 47 -16.80 3.01 4.55
CA GLN A 47 -17.31 2.36 5.76
C GLN A 47 -17.76 0.91 5.54
N THR A 48 -17.75 0.44 4.29
CA THR A 48 -18.35 -0.82 3.86
C THR A 48 -17.41 -1.62 2.96
N PHE A 49 -17.73 -2.90 2.77
CA PHE A 49 -16.98 -3.81 1.91
C PHE A 49 -17.93 -4.71 1.13
N CYS A 50 -17.48 -5.20 -0.03
CA CYS A 50 -18.31 -6.06 -0.84
C CYS A 50 -18.31 -7.50 -0.33
N SER A 51 -19.41 -7.92 0.31
CA SER A 51 -19.53 -9.27 0.84
C SER A 51 -20.00 -10.25 -0.22
N ARG A 52 -19.08 -11.07 -0.73
CA ARG A 52 -19.42 -12.20 -1.61
C ARG A 52 -20.30 -13.24 -0.91
N ALA A 53 -20.12 -13.43 0.39
CA ALA A 53 -20.93 -14.34 1.20
C ALA A 53 -22.41 -13.90 1.28
N LEU A 54 -22.67 -12.59 1.13
CA LEU A 54 -24.01 -12.01 1.13
C LEU A 54 -24.46 -11.63 -0.29
N ASN A 55 -24.13 -12.48 -1.27
CA ASN A 55 -24.53 -12.31 -2.68
C ASN A 55 -24.05 -11.01 -3.33
N GLY A 56 -22.88 -10.50 -2.92
CA GLY A 56 -22.33 -9.26 -3.47
C GLY A 56 -23.14 -8.06 -3.00
N THR A 57 -23.21 -7.86 -1.69
CA THR A 57 -23.81 -6.66 -1.09
C THR A 57 -22.80 -5.91 -0.25
N CYS A 58 -22.86 -4.58 -0.28
CA CYS A 58 -22.04 -3.75 0.59
C CYS A 58 -22.47 -3.91 2.04
N THR A 59 -21.56 -4.36 2.89
CA THR A 59 -21.80 -4.53 4.33
C THR A 59 -20.80 -3.75 5.16
N PRO A 60 -21.14 -3.33 6.40
CA PRO A 60 -20.21 -2.60 7.25
C PRO A 60 -18.89 -3.34 7.44
N ARG A 61 -17.79 -2.59 7.45
CA ARG A 61 -16.45 -3.14 7.73
C ARG A 61 -16.42 -3.76 9.12
N LEU A 62 -15.70 -4.87 9.25
CA LEU A 62 -15.57 -5.64 10.50
C LEU A 62 -14.26 -5.35 11.23
N CYS A 63 -13.30 -4.73 10.54
CA CYS A 63 -12.05 -4.28 11.12
C CYS A 63 -11.58 -2.99 10.45
N ARG A 64 -10.61 -2.31 11.06
CA ARG A 64 -9.89 -1.19 10.46
C ARG A 64 -8.39 -1.36 10.60
N ARG A 65 -7.65 -0.72 9.70
CA ARG A 65 -6.21 -0.52 9.83
C ARG A 65 -5.91 0.84 10.45
N ASP A 66 -6.60 1.87 9.97
CA ASP A 66 -6.26 3.26 10.29
C ASP A 66 -6.56 3.57 11.76
N GLU A 67 -5.59 4.15 12.46
CA GLU A 67 -5.74 4.61 13.84
C GLU A 67 -6.81 5.70 13.95
N TYR A 68 -6.90 6.54 12.92
CA TYR A 68 -7.87 7.62 12.77
C TYR A 68 -8.86 7.28 11.63
N PRO A 69 -10.04 6.72 11.94
CA PRO A 69 -10.96 6.17 10.95
C PRO A 69 -11.63 7.30 10.16
N PHE A 70 -11.17 7.51 8.92
CA PHE A 70 -11.81 8.44 8.00
C PHE A 70 -13.24 7.98 7.67
N GLY A 71 -14.15 8.95 7.48
CA GLY A 71 -15.52 8.70 7.08
C GLY A 71 -16.49 8.42 8.23
N PHE A 72 -16.04 8.11 9.45
CA PHE A 72 -16.93 7.85 10.59
C PHE A 72 -17.23 9.13 11.38
N ASN A 73 -18.49 9.32 11.77
CA ASN A 73 -18.91 10.38 12.69
C ASN A 73 -18.65 9.97 14.14
N ALA A 74 -18.51 10.95 15.05
CA ALA A 74 -18.22 10.72 16.47
C ALA A 74 -19.25 9.84 17.22
N THR A 75 -20.44 9.63 16.65
CA THR A 75 -21.52 8.83 17.24
C THR A 75 -21.66 7.44 16.61
N GLN A 76 -20.91 7.13 15.56
CA GLN A 76 -20.96 5.82 14.89
C GLN A 76 -20.03 4.83 15.57
N GLU A 77 -20.42 3.56 15.57
CA GLU A 77 -19.53 2.49 16.02
C GLU A 77 -18.38 2.34 15.01
N ILE A 78 -17.17 2.44 15.52
CA ILE A 78 -15.95 2.35 14.72
C ILE A 78 -15.48 0.89 14.77
N PRO A 79 -15.22 0.24 13.62
CA PRO A 79 -14.67 -1.11 13.59
C PRO A 79 -13.37 -1.22 14.41
N PRO A 80 -13.13 -2.32 15.11
CA PRO A 80 -11.91 -2.47 15.91
C PRO A 80 -10.67 -2.63 15.01
N GLN A 81 -9.50 -2.32 15.57
CA GLN A 81 -8.24 -2.79 15.01
C GLN A 81 -8.08 -4.29 15.30
N CYS A 82 -7.27 -4.96 14.49
CA CYS A 82 -6.97 -6.37 14.70
C CYS A 82 -5.98 -6.59 15.83
N ASP A 83 -6.15 -7.69 16.57
CA ASP A 83 -5.21 -8.10 17.62
C ASP A 83 -3.85 -8.49 17.02
N VAL A 84 -2.82 -8.45 17.87
CA VAL A 84 -1.46 -8.87 17.50
C VAL A 84 -1.47 -10.28 16.92
N GLY A 85 -0.80 -10.46 15.77
CA GLY A 85 -0.78 -11.73 15.03
C GLY A 85 -1.85 -11.84 13.93
N SER A 86 -2.64 -10.78 13.73
CA SER A 86 -3.60 -10.66 12.63
C SER A 86 -3.57 -9.28 12.00
N TYR A 87 -4.08 -9.17 10.77
CA TYR A 87 -4.21 -7.90 10.05
C TYR A 87 -5.62 -7.71 9.49
N CYS A 88 -5.97 -6.46 9.19
CA CYS A 88 -7.21 -6.11 8.52
C CYS A 88 -6.94 -5.97 7.01
N PRO A 89 -7.56 -6.81 6.15
CA PRO A 89 -7.52 -6.61 4.70
C PRO A 89 -8.10 -5.26 4.28
N ASP A 90 -7.74 -4.77 3.10
CA ASP A 90 -8.06 -3.42 2.61
C ASP A 90 -9.54 -3.19 2.48
N GLU A 91 -10.26 -4.24 2.08
CA GLU A 91 -11.70 -4.23 2.01
C GLU A 91 -12.32 -4.11 3.42
N GLY A 92 -11.64 -4.53 4.48
CA GLY A 92 -12.15 -4.46 5.86
C GLY A 92 -13.11 -5.61 6.21
N ARG A 93 -12.96 -6.76 5.56
CA ARG A 93 -13.83 -7.94 5.74
C ARG A 93 -13.67 -8.68 7.07
N GLY A 94 -12.80 -8.22 7.96
CA GLY A 94 -12.48 -8.84 9.24
C GLY A 94 -11.02 -9.27 9.35
N CYS A 95 -10.57 -9.50 10.58
CA CYS A 95 -9.18 -9.82 10.88
C CYS A 95 -8.80 -11.21 10.37
N VAL A 96 -7.65 -11.31 9.72
CA VAL A 96 -7.08 -12.57 9.20
C VAL A 96 -5.66 -12.77 9.73
N PRO A 97 -5.16 -14.00 9.85
CA PRO A 97 -3.80 -14.27 10.31
C PRO A 97 -2.75 -13.60 9.41
N LEU A 98 -1.60 -13.25 9.99
CA LEU A 98 -0.46 -12.76 9.22
C LEU A 98 0.05 -13.80 8.20
N GLU A 99 0.49 -13.31 7.06
CA GLU A 99 1.05 -14.09 5.96
C GLU A 99 2.44 -14.65 6.31
N VAL A 100 2.76 -15.82 5.76
CA VAL A 100 4.08 -16.46 5.92
C VAL A 100 5.04 -16.03 4.81
N ALA A 101 6.34 -16.16 5.04
CA ALA A 101 7.33 -15.77 4.03
C ALA A 101 7.12 -16.48 2.68
N GLY A 102 7.17 -15.70 1.59
CA GLY A 102 6.87 -16.17 0.24
C GLY A 102 5.39 -16.14 -0.14
N SER A 103 4.47 -15.93 0.81
CA SER A 103 3.06 -15.65 0.48
C SER A 103 2.94 -14.36 -0.35
N PRO A 104 1.90 -14.26 -1.19
CA PRO A 104 1.49 -12.98 -1.75
C PRO A 104 1.16 -11.99 -0.64
N CYS A 105 1.50 -10.73 -0.84
CA CYS A 105 1.02 -9.64 0.00
C CYS A 105 0.84 -8.38 -0.83
N GLN A 106 0.09 -7.40 -0.32
CA GLN A 106 -0.19 -6.19 -1.06
C GLN A 106 0.98 -5.19 -0.99
N LEU A 107 1.09 -4.38 -2.05
CA LEU A 107 2.12 -3.36 -2.17
C LEU A 107 2.06 -2.39 -0.99
N ASN A 108 3.21 -2.16 -0.34
CA ASN A 108 3.30 -1.28 0.83
C ASN A 108 2.41 -1.70 2.02
N ARG A 109 2.10 -2.99 2.14
CA ARG A 109 1.28 -3.58 3.22
C ARG A 109 2.06 -4.60 4.05
N ASP A 110 3.19 -4.16 4.57
CA ASP A 110 4.09 -5.00 5.36
C ASP A 110 3.42 -5.53 6.63
N GLU A 111 2.41 -4.85 7.18
CA GLU A 111 1.69 -5.30 8.36
C GLU A 111 0.86 -6.57 8.11
N GLN A 112 0.69 -6.98 6.84
CA GLN A 112 0.13 -8.29 6.49
C GLN A 112 1.10 -9.43 6.81
N CYS A 113 2.37 -9.12 7.02
CA CYS A 113 3.44 -10.09 7.05
C CYS A 113 3.77 -10.57 8.47
N GLY A 114 3.92 -11.88 8.62
CA GLY A 114 4.45 -12.50 9.83
C GLY A 114 5.93 -12.14 10.03
N PRO A 115 6.37 -11.83 11.26
CA PRO A 115 7.77 -11.53 11.55
C PRO A 115 8.65 -12.80 11.52
N PRO A 116 9.95 -12.71 11.16
CA PRO A 116 10.92 -13.78 11.34
C PRO A 116 11.27 -14.00 12.82
N PRO A 117 11.89 -15.14 13.20
CA PRO A 117 12.28 -15.40 14.59
C PRO A 117 13.23 -14.38 15.21
N ASP A 118 14.06 -13.70 14.41
CA ASP A 118 15.02 -12.68 14.85
C ASP A 118 14.56 -11.25 14.49
N TRP A 119 13.24 -11.03 14.46
CA TRP A 119 12.65 -9.77 14.01
C TRP A 119 13.11 -8.56 14.80
N GLU A 120 13.41 -8.67 16.10
CA GLU A 120 13.84 -7.54 16.93
C GLU A 120 15.12 -6.90 16.38
N ARG A 121 15.99 -7.71 15.75
CA ARG A 121 17.23 -7.26 15.12
C ARG A 121 16.99 -6.66 13.73
N LEU A 122 15.93 -7.09 13.06
CA LEU A 122 15.60 -6.72 11.68
C LEU A 122 14.61 -5.55 11.60
N ALA A 123 13.88 -5.29 12.67
CA ALA A 123 12.86 -4.26 12.76
C ALA A 123 13.47 -2.88 12.53
N SER A 124 12.81 -2.10 11.69
CA SER A 124 13.20 -0.72 11.38
C SER A 124 11.96 0.07 10.97
N SER A 125 12.10 1.39 10.83
CA SER A 125 10.99 2.22 10.30
C SER A 125 10.66 1.94 8.82
N ARG A 126 11.42 1.06 8.14
CA ARG A 126 11.25 0.74 6.71
C ARG A 126 10.53 -0.59 6.47
N ASN A 127 10.23 -1.34 7.53
CA ASN A 127 9.62 -2.67 7.48
C ASN A 127 8.64 -2.87 8.65
N PHE A 128 7.84 -3.94 8.61
CA PHE A 128 7.02 -4.36 9.74
C PHE A 128 7.68 -5.55 10.45
N ASN A 129 8.32 -5.29 11.59
CA ASN A 129 9.04 -6.30 12.37
C ASN A 129 9.99 -7.14 11.49
N GLY A 130 10.79 -6.51 10.65
CA GLY A 130 11.74 -7.17 9.76
C GLY A 130 11.15 -7.78 8.49
N SER A 131 9.82 -7.78 8.34
CA SER A 131 9.13 -8.27 7.14
C SER A 131 8.73 -7.12 6.22
N ILE A 132 8.82 -7.37 4.91
CA ILE A 132 8.56 -6.37 3.88
C ILE A 132 7.87 -7.01 2.68
N CYS A 133 6.85 -6.32 2.15
CA CYS A 133 6.22 -6.66 0.89
C CYS A 133 7.00 -6.05 -0.26
N LEU A 134 7.65 -6.90 -1.06
CA LEU A 134 8.43 -6.46 -2.23
C LEU A 134 7.98 -7.17 -3.48
N GLN A 135 7.85 -6.39 -4.56
CA GLN A 135 7.64 -6.88 -5.91
C GLN A 135 8.86 -7.70 -6.36
N SER A 136 8.71 -9.02 -6.34
CA SER A 136 9.79 -9.95 -6.73
C SER A 136 9.81 -10.21 -8.24
N THR A 137 8.67 -10.03 -8.91
CA THR A 137 8.46 -10.13 -10.36
C THR A 137 7.36 -9.15 -10.79
N ILE A 138 7.19 -8.92 -12.09
CA ILE A 138 6.24 -7.94 -12.65
C ILE A 138 4.81 -8.13 -12.12
N GLU A 139 4.40 -9.35 -11.79
CA GLU A 139 3.02 -9.68 -11.43
C GLU A 139 2.84 -10.10 -9.97
N MET A 140 3.92 -10.17 -9.17
CA MET A 140 3.84 -10.72 -7.81
C MET A 140 4.66 -9.95 -6.78
N VAL A 141 3.93 -9.40 -5.81
CA VAL A 141 4.47 -8.88 -4.56
C VAL A 141 4.44 -10.02 -3.53
N THR A 142 5.59 -10.28 -2.92
CA THR A 142 5.76 -11.39 -1.97
C THR A 142 6.36 -10.89 -0.67
N LEU A 143 5.96 -11.51 0.43
CA LEU A 143 6.60 -11.31 1.72
C LEU A 143 8.06 -11.74 1.64
N ARG A 144 8.96 -10.82 1.97
CA ARG A 144 10.40 -11.04 2.14
C ARG A 144 10.83 -10.54 3.53
N TYR A 145 11.97 -11.04 4.00
CA TYR A 145 12.61 -10.48 5.20
C TYR A 145 13.71 -9.50 4.81
N ALA A 146 13.84 -8.41 5.56
CA ALA A 146 14.87 -7.39 5.40
C ALA A 146 16.22 -7.84 6.02
N ASN A 147 16.72 -9.00 5.58
CA ASN A 147 17.86 -9.68 6.21
C ASN A 147 19.11 -9.75 5.32
N LYS A 148 19.13 -9.10 4.16
CA LYS A 148 20.31 -9.12 3.27
C LYS A 148 21.45 -8.27 3.84
N THR A 149 22.62 -8.89 3.94
CA THR A 149 23.82 -8.25 4.48
C THR A 149 24.68 -7.62 3.38
N LEU A 150 25.72 -6.89 3.77
CA LEU A 150 26.64 -6.21 2.86
C LEU A 150 27.11 -7.14 1.73
N SER A 151 27.07 -6.63 0.49
CA SER A 151 27.46 -7.32 -0.75
C SER A 151 26.63 -8.55 -1.13
N GLN A 152 25.55 -8.87 -0.43
CA GLN A 152 24.59 -9.87 -0.89
C GLN A 152 23.63 -9.28 -1.92
N SER A 153 23.16 -10.11 -2.85
CA SER A 153 22.12 -9.72 -3.80
C SER A 153 20.81 -9.38 -3.09
N CYS A 154 20.19 -8.29 -3.52
CA CYS A 154 18.98 -7.74 -2.95
C CYS A 154 17.86 -7.60 -3.99
N ILE A 155 16.63 -7.46 -3.47
CA ILE A 155 15.45 -7.14 -4.26
C ILE A 155 15.13 -5.68 -3.96
N ILE A 156 14.91 -4.91 -5.01
CA ILE A 156 14.54 -3.51 -4.93
C ILE A 156 13.18 -3.29 -5.58
N GLU A 157 12.36 -2.48 -4.94
CA GLU A 157 11.08 -2.03 -5.45
C GLU A 157 11.10 -0.50 -5.53
N ASN A 158 10.67 0.03 -6.66
CA ASN A 158 10.57 1.46 -6.88
C ASN A 158 9.16 1.82 -7.30
N THR A 159 8.38 2.38 -6.37
CA THR A 159 6.97 2.68 -6.56
C THR A 159 6.77 4.19 -6.61
N THR A 160 6.24 4.66 -7.74
CA THR A 160 5.81 6.07 -7.87
C THR A 160 4.33 6.18 -7.56
N PHE A 161 4.01 7.09 -6.65
CA PHE A 161 2.68 7.50 -6.26
C PHE A 161 2.43 8.88 -6.80
N ARG A 162 1.26 9.08 -7.40
CA ARG A 162 0.83 10.37 -7.92
C ARG A 162 -0.57 10.65 -7.39
N ASP A 163 -0.75 11.85 -6.88
CA ASP A 163 -2.01 12.31 -6.30
C ASP A 163 -2.21 13.79 -6.60
N VAL A 164 -3.44 14.27 -6.46
CA VAL A 164 -3.78 15.67 -6.68
C VAL A 164 -4.11 16.31 -5.34
N GLY A 165 -3.34 17.32 -4.96
CA GLY A 165 -3.55 18.09 -3.75
C GLY A 165 -4.81 18.96 -3.79
N PRO A 166 -5.21 19.55 -2.65
CA PRO A 166 -6.43 20.34 -2.52
C PRO A 166 -6.54 21.51 -3.52
N ASP A 167 -5.40 22.08 -3.93
CA ASP A 167 -5.33 23.20 -4.86
C ASP A 167 -5.30 22.77 -6.33
N GLY A 168 -5.49 21.49 -6.62
CA GLY A 168 -5.37 20.92 -7.96
C GLY A 168 -3.93 20.73 -8.43
N GLN A 169 -2.94 20.99 -7.56
CA GLN A 169 -1.54 20.71 -7.86
C GLN A 169 -1.25 19.23 -7.73
N GLU A 170 -0.54 18.69 -8.70
CA GLU A 170 -0.11 17.31 -8.69
C GLU A 170 1.10 17.11 -7.77
N TYR A 171 1.04 16.05 -6.99
CA TYR A 171 2.11 15.61 -6.09
C TYR A 171 2.59 14.22 -6.50
N VAL A 172 3.89 14.10 -6.74
CA VAL A 172 4.53 12.86 -7.17
C VAL A 172 5.61 12.50 -6.15
N ILE A 173 5.45 11.36 -5.50
CA ILE A 173 6.49 10.75 -4.66
C ILE A 173 6.95 9.45 -5.31
N THR A 174 8.25 9.23 -5.29
CA THR A 174 8.84 7.94 -5.63
C THR A 174 9.44 7.32 -4.36
N VAL A 175 8.92 6.17 -3.94
CA VAL A 175 9.39 5.43 -2.75
C VAL A 175 10.20 4.23 -3.22
N MET A 176 11.45 4.15 -2.74
CA MET A 176 12.36 3.03 -2.99
C MET A 176 12.44 2.15 -1.74
N ARG A 177 12.19 0.86 -1.90
CA ARG A 177 12.15 -0.14 -0.82
C ARG A 177 13.03 -1.34 -1.19
N ASP A 178 13.63 -1.97 -0.19
CA ASP A 178 14.50 -3.12 -0.41
C ASP A 178 14.57 -4.07 0.80
N ASN A 179 15.16 -5.24 0.59
CA ASN A 179 15.34 -6.25 1.65
C ASN A 179 16.75 -6.26 2.28
N CYS A 180 17.53 -5.19 2.13
CA CYS A 180 18.77 -5.02 2.86
C CYS A 180 18.51 -4.73 4.33
N LEU A 181 19.49 -5.07 5.16
CA LEU A 181 19.44 -4.81 6.59
C LEU A 181 19.43 -3.30 6.85
N SER A 182 18.24 -2.76 7.12
CA SER A 182 18.04 -1.37 7.53
C SER A 182 18.61 -1.14 8.95
N HIS A 183 19.12 0.04 9.31
CA HIS A 183 19.29 1.28 8.54
C HIS A 183 20.69 1.44 7.90
N GLN A 184 21.55 0.44 8.07
CA GLN A 184 22.98 0.54 7.71
C GLN A 184 23.23 0.21 6.25
N LEU A 185 22.29 -0.46 5.59
CA LEU A 185 22.41 -0.91 4.21
C LEU A 185 21.21 -0.44 3.37
N TYR A 186 21.47 -0.28 2.07
CA TYR A 186 20.46 -0.07 1.04
C TYR A 186 20.78 -0.92 -0.18
N CYS A 187 19.80 -1.24 -1.02
CA CYS A 187 20.03 -1.96 -2.27
C CYS A 187 20.46 -1.01 -3.38
N ASP A 188 21.65 -1.22 -3.95
CA ASP A 188 22.10 -0.43 -5.09
C ASP A 188 21.28 -0.77 -6.34
N PRO A 189 20.65 0.21 -7.02
CA PRO A 189 19.73 -0.06 -8.13
C PRO A 189 20.43 -0.52 -9.42
N ILE A 190 21.76 -0.40 -9.51
CA ILE A 190 22.55 -0.80 -10.67
C ILE A 190 23.13 -2.20 -10.43
N GLU A 191 23.84 -2.37 -9.31
CA GLU A 191 24.54 -3.60 -8.98
C GLU A 191 23.63 -4.67 -8.33
N LEU A 192 22.44 -4.27 -7.85
CA LEU A 192 21.49 -5.13 -7.13
C LEU A 192 22.12 -5.87 -5.95
N VAL A 193 23.01 -5.19 -5.23
CA VAL A 193 23.68 -5.66 -4.01
C VAL A 193 23.55 -4.66 -2.88
N CYS A 194 23.50 -5.15 -1.64
CA CYS A 194 23.43 -4.27 -0.48
C CYS A 194 24.75 -3.51 -0.28
N GLN A 195 24.66 -2.19 -0.22
CA GLN A 195 25.76 -1.26 0.06
C GLN A 195 25.48 -0.48 1.35
N ARG A 196 26.50 0.18 1.91
CA ARG A 196 26.34 0.98 3.13
C ARG A 196 25.62 2.28 2.86
N THR A 197 24.66 2.62 3.71
CA THR A 197 24.07 3.96 3.73
C THR A 197 25.11 5.02 4.07
N ARG A 198 24.83 6.25 3.67
CA ARG A 198 25.66 7.41 3.94
C ARG A 198 25.39 7.91 5.37
N PRO A 199 26.45 8.19 6.15
CA PRO A 199 26.33 8.80 7.45
C PRO A 199 25.58 10.13 7.43
N VAL A 200 24.94 10.46 8.55
CA VAL A 200 24.31 11.76 8.79
C VAL A 200 25.26 12.91 8.45
N GLY A 201 24.75 13.88 7.67
CA GLY A 201 25.50 15.07 7.25
C GLY A 201 26.22 14.94 5.89
N LEU A 202 26.21 13.75 5.26
CA LEU A 202 26.61 13.62 3.87
C LEU A 202 25.41 13.78 2.93
N ALA A 203 25.67 14.32 1.74
CA ALA A 203 24.63 14.44 0.72
C ALA A 203 24.22 13.07 0.17
N CYS A 204 22.92 12.90 -0.04
CA CYS A 204 22.32 11.73 -0.66
C CYS A 204 21.46 12.12 -1.86
N THR A 205 21.32 11.16 -2.77
CA THR A 205 20.45 11.29 -3.95
C THR A 205 19.03 10.81 -3.68
N SER A 206 18.81 10.06 -2.61
CA SER A 206 17.48 9.65 -2.12
C SER A 206 17.53 9.22 -0.65
N ASP A 207 16.36 9.19 0.00
CA ASP A 207 16.21 8.76 1.40
C ASP A 207 16.77 7.36 1.66
N SER A 208 16.63 6.47 0.69
CA SER A 208 17.08 5.08 0.81
C SER A 208 18.59 4.96 1.05
N VAL A 209 19.39 5.86 0.45
CA VAL A 209 20.85 5.88 0.48
C VAL A 209 21.40 6.48 1.77
N CYS A 210 20.59 7.18 2.55
CA CYS A 210 21.01 7.86 3.77
C CYS A 210 20.50 7.15 5.04
N GLU A 211 21.24 7.33 6.14
CA GLU A 211 20.81 6.86 7.48
C GLU A 211 19.59 7.63 8.00
N THR A 212 19.39 8.86 7.55
CA THR A 212 18.23 9.73 7.89
C THR A 212 17.55 10.24 6.62
N VAL A 213 16.30 10.69 6.74
CA VAL A 213 15.55 11.33 5.63
C VAL A 213 16.33 12.56 5.12
N CYS A 214 16.36 12.75 3.80
CA CYS A 214 17.11 13.83 3.14
C CYS A 214 16.38 15.17 3.15
#